data_AF-F1LEA1-F1
#
_entry.id   AF-F1LEA1-F1
#
_cell.length_a   1.000
_cell.length_b   1.000
_cell.length_c   1.000
_cell.angle_alpha   90.00
_cell.angle_beta   90.00
_cell.angle_gamma   90.00
#
_symmetry.space_group_name_H-M   'P 1'
#
loop_
_entity.id
_entity.type
_entity.pdbx_description
1 polymer ?
#
loop_
_entity_poly.entity_id
_entity_poly.type
_entity_poly.pdbx_seq_one_letter_code
_entity_poly.pdbx_strand_id
1 'polypeptide(L)'
;MGKLPQSDNNTSLYSDGIALCRYKKNSPALCDPHEPSSFFAWSANDAKSVPNATFYTFKDVKIGTYGVYYIHYMNRTSGHHSSPRQVIAVPMQGVVVNINGMGAVYSLTIQPANEASTQHEKLMWNVHTVVPANDVSILWQVPQYIIITAAEILISITGLEFAYSQAAPALKSVVQAIWLLTVAFGDIIIIIIEVL
;
A
#
# COMPACT_ATOMS: atom_id res chain seq x y z
N MET A 1 -31.99 -7.27 4.35
CA MET A 1 -31.15 -8.42 4.74
C MET A 1 -31.03 -9.37 3.55
N GLY A 2 -30.05 -9.17 2.66
CA GLY A 2 -29.77 -10.14 1.60
C GLY A 2 -28.85 -11.23 2.16
N LYS A 3 -29.36 -12.45 2.33
CA LYS A 3 -28.50 -13.60 2.62
C LYS A 3 -27.58 -13.81 1.41
N LEU A 4 -26.28 -13.97 1.66
CA LEU A 4 -25.39 -14.66 0.73
C LEU A 4 -26.03 -16.01 0.36
N PRO A 5 -25.93 -16.48 -0.90
CA PRO A 5 -26.54 -17.73 -1.32
C PRO A 5 -26.01 -18.88 -0.45
N GLN A 6 -26.93 -19.51 0.29
CA GLN A 6 -26.62 -20.61 1.18
C GLN A 6 -26.68 -21.93 0.40
N SER A 7 -25.49 -22.43 0.09
CA SER A 7 -25.10 -23.85 0.12
C SER A 7 -26.16 -24.88 -0.32
N ASP A 8 -26.18 -25.20 -1.62
CA ASP A 8 -26.55 -26.55 -2.05
C ASP A 8 -25.57 -27.54 -1.43
N ASN A 9 -26.11 -28.62 -0.85
CA ASN A 9 -25.36 -29.64 -0.11
C ASN A 9 -24.07 -30.05 -0.84
N ASN A 10 -22.93 -29.77 -0.20
CA ASN A 10 -21.53 -30.07 -0.58
C ASN A 10 -20.67 -28.98 -1.25
N THR A 11 -21.04 -27.70 -1.23
CA THR A 11 -20.09 -26.64 -1.62
C THR A 11 -20.20 -25.38 -0.76
N SER A 12 -19.49 -25.37 0.38
CA SER A 12 -19.11 -24.16 1.12
C SER A 12 -18.01 -23.40 0.37
N LEU A 13 -18.29 -22.94 -0.85
CA LEU A 13 -17.27 -22.39 -1.75
C LEU A 13 -16.88 -20.92 -1.46
N TYR A 14 -17.54 -20.26 -0.50
CA TYR A 14 -17.43 -18.79 -0.32
C TYR A 14 -16.88 -18.35 1.05
N SER A 15 -16.27 -19.25 1.84
CA SER A 15 -16.01 -18.98 3.26
C SER A 15 -14.53 -18.82 3.68
N ASP A 16 -13.57 -18.84 2.76
CA ASP A 16 -12.15 -18.98 3.16
C ASP A 16 -11.25 -17.77 2.84
N GLY A 17 -11.67 -16.89 1.93
CA GLY A 17 -10.95 -15.66 1.63
C GLY A 17 -11.22 -15.09 0.24
N ILE A 18 -10.58 -13.96 -0.05
CA ILE A 18 -10.56 -13.35 -1.39
C ILE A 18 -9.13 -13.28 -1.90
N ALA A 19 -8.94 -13.34 -3.21
CA ALA A 19 -7.64 -13.16 -3.82
C ALA A 19 -7.72 -12.24 -5.05
N LEU A 20 -6.64 -11.48 -5.26
CA LEU A 20 -6.36 -10.80 -6.51
C LEU A 20 -5.41 -11.66 -7.32
N CYS A 21 -5.80 -12.00 -8.54
CA CYS A 21 -4.94 -12.69 -9.52
C CYS A 21 -4.77 -11.83 -10.76
N ARG A 22 -3.64 -11.98 -11.45
CA ARG A 22 -3.40 -11.26 -12.71
C ARG A 22 -4.48 -11.60 -13.75
N TYR A 23 -5.18 -10.59 -14.24
CA TYR A 23 -6.30 -10.78 -15.16
C TYR A 23 -5.80 -11.13 -16.57
N LYS A 24 -6.27 -12.25 -17.11
CA LYS A 24 -6.03 -12.66 -18.51
C LYS A 24 -7.35 -12.69 -19.29
N LYS A 25 -7.47 -11.84 -20.32
CA LYS A 25 -8.68 -11.71 -21.16
C LYS A 25 -9.14 -13.05 -21.80
N ASN A 26 -8.19 -13.92 -22.15
CA ASN A 26 -8.48 -15.19 -22.83
C ASN A 26 -8.69 -16.37 -21.86
N SER A 27 -8.43 -16.19 -20.56
CA SER A 27 -8.58 -17.25 -19.55
C SER A 27 -8.84 -16.63 -18.17
N PRO A 28 -10.05 -16.09 -17.94
CA PRO A 28 -10.37 -15.39 -16.70
C PRO A 28 -10.45 -16.31 -15.48
N ALA A 29 -10.41 -17.64 -15.63
CA ALA A 29 -10.46 -18.60 -14.52
C ALA A 29 -9.07 -19.06 -14.02
N LEU A 30 -7.98 -18.62 -14.64
CA LEU A 30 -6.63 -19.13 -14.34
C LEU A 30 -5.97 -18.32 -13.22
N CYS A 31 -6.25 -18.67 -11.97
CA CYS A 31 -5.47 -18.25 -10.80
C CYS A 31 -4.55 -19.39 -10.38
N ASP A 32 -3.23 -19.23 -10.52
CA ASP A 32 -2.26 -20.18 -10.00
C ASP A 32 -1.64 -19.65 -8.68
N PRO A 33 -1.81 -20.35 -7.55
CA PRO A 33 -1.17 -19.97 -6.29
C PRO A 33 0.36 -20.18 -6.28
N HIS A 34 0.94 -20.87 -7.28
CA HIS A 34 2.39 -21.13 -7.35
C HIS A 34 3.21 -19.95 -7.90
N GLU A 35 2.54 -18.91 -8.43
CA GLU A 35 3.17 -17.67 -8.88
C GLU A 35 2.95 -16.54 -7.86
N PRO A 36 3.85 -16.36 -6.87
CA PRO A 36 3.66 -15.37 -5.79
C PRO A 36 3.64 -13.92 -6.29
N SER A 37 4.13 -13.66 -7.51
CA SER A 37 4.10 -12.32 -8.11
C SER A 37 2.76 -11.93 -8.72
N SER A 38 1.89 -12.91 -8.99
CA SER A 38 0.63 -12.70 -9.69
C SER A 38 -0.59 -13.06 -8.84
N PHE A 39 -0.39 -13.59 -7.63
CA PHE A 39 -1.43 -14.03 -6.69
C PHE A 39 -1.29 -13.34 -5.32
N PHE A 40 -2.33 -12.63 -4.91
CA PHE A 40 -2.40 -11.95 -3.61
C PHE A 40 -3.69 -12.33 -2.90
N ALA A 41 -3.60 -13.17 -1.87
CA ALA A 41 -4.75 -13.61 -1.09
C ALA A 41 -4.89 -12.88 0.24
N TRP A 42 -6.13 -12.72 0.69
CA TRP A 42 -6.53 -12.35 2.04
C TRP A 42 -7.34 -13.50 2.65
N SER A 43 -7.02 -13.86 3.88
CA SER A 43 -7.77 -14.86 4.64
C SER A 43 -8.77 -14.19 5.58
N ALA A 44 -9.66 -14.98 6.19
CA ALA A 44 -10.61 -14.51 7.19
C ALA A 44 -9.93 -13.82 8.39
N ASN A 45 -8.68 -14.20 8.72
CA ASN A 45 -7.91 -13.58 9.79
C ASN A 45 -7.44 -12.15 9.46
N ASP A 46 -7.31 -11.82 8.17
CA ASP A 46 -6.94 -10.48 7.69
C ASP A 46 -8.16 -9.55 7.60
N ALA A 47 -9.36 -10.09 7.84
CA ALA A 47 -10.61 -9.37 7.74
C ALA A 47 -11.05 -8.84 9.11
N LYS A 48 -11.37 -7.55 9.17
CA LYS A 48 -12.11 -6.93 10.26
C LYS A 48 -13.58 -6.85 9.86
N SER A 49 -14.41 -7.67 10.49
CA SER A 49 -15.86 -7.65 10.27
C SER A 49 -16.52 -6.59 11.16
N VAL A 50 -17.32 -5.73 10.55
CA VAL A 50 -18.15 -4.71 11.19
C VAL A 50 -19.61 -5.03 10.82
N PRO A 51 -20.63 -4.64 11.61
CA PRO A 51 -22.01 -4.84 11.20
C PRO A 51 -22.24 -4.22 9.80
N ASN A 52 -22.61 -5.05 8.83
CA ASN A 52 -22.87 -4.72 7.41
C ASN A 52 -21.64 -4.54 6.49
N ALA A 53 -20.40 -4.72 6.96
CA ALA A 53 -19.21 -4.61 6.09
C ALA A 53 -18.03 -5.46 6.57
N THR A 54 -17.22 -5.95 5.64
CA THR A 54 -15.93 -6.59 5.92
C THR A 54 -14.81 -5.77 5.32
N PHE A 55 -13.82 -5.43 6.15
CA PHE A 55 -12.65 -4.67 5.73
C PHE A 55 -11.44 -5.59 5.71
N TYR A 56 -10.71 -5.61 4.61
CA TYR A 56 -9.45 -6.32 4.50
C TYR A 56 -8.28 -5.35 4.70
N THR A 57 -7.18 -5.86 5.25
CA THR A 57 -5.94 -5.09 5.41
C THR A 57 -5.33 -4.73 4.05
N PHE A 58 -4.63 -3.60 3.99
CA PHE A 58 -3.86 -3.26 2.79
C PHE A 58 -2.74 -4.28 2.60
N LYS A 59 -2.53 -4.67 1.34
CA LYS A 59 -1.48 -5.60 0.93
C LYS A 59 -0.75 -5.02 -0.27
N ASP A 60 0.57 -5.17 -0.28
CA ASP A 60 1.39 -4.70 -1.39
C ASP A 60 1.14 -5.57 -2.62
N VAL A 61 0.66 -4.94 -3.68
CA VAL A 61 0.38 -5.58 -4.98
C VAL A 61 1.29 -4.95 -6.03
N LYS A 62 1.82 -5.77 -6.93
CA LYS A 62 2.65 -5.27 -8.04
C LYS A 62 1.79 -4.50 -9.04
N ILE A 63 2.45 -3.71 -9.89
CA ILE A 63 1.77 -2.99 -10.98
C ILE A 63 1.19 -4.01 -11.96
N GLY A 64 -0.05 -3.80 -12.38
CA GLY A 64 -0.72 -4.65 -13.34
C GLY A 64 -2.23 -4.61 -13.24
N THR A 65 -2.87 -5.37 -14.13
CA THR A 65 -4.32 -5.56 -14.14
C THR A 65 -4.67 -6.87 -13.43
N TYR A 66 -5.52 -6.78 -12.43
CA TYR A 66 -5.91 -7.89 -11.56
C TYR A 66 -7.41 -8.11 -11.59
N GLY A 67 -7.83 -9.37 -11.57
CA GLY A 67 -9.21 -9.78 -11.32
C GLY A 67 -9.35 -10.20 -9.87
N VAL A 68 -10.58 -10.13 -9.35
CA VAL A 68 -10.89 -10.57 -7.98
C VAL A 68 -11.53 -11.94 -8.02
N TYR A 69 -11.08 -12.82 -7.12
CA TYR A 69 -11.47 -14.21 -7.05
C TYR A 69 -11.85 -14.58 -5.63
N TYR A 70 -12.90 -15.37 -5.47
CA TYR A 70 -13.13 -16.09 -4.24
C TYR A 70 -12.22 -17.30 -4.20
N ILE A 71 -11.52 -17.48 -3.08
CA ILE A 71 -10.63 -18.62 -2.90
C ILE A 71 -11.15 -19.52 -1.78
N HIS A 72 -11.06 -20.82 -2.03
CA HIS A 72 -11.37 -21.85 -1.05
C HIS A 72 -10.20 -22.84 -0.98
N TYR A 73 -9.65 -23.05 0.21
CA TYR A 73 -8.55 -23.99 0.40
C TYR A 73 -9.11 -25.38 0.70
N MET A 74 -8.83 -26.35 -0.17
CA MET A 74 -9.12 -27.74 0.17
C MET A 74 -8.11 -28.25 1.20
N ASN A 75 -8.58 -28.86 2.28
CA ASN A 75 -7.72 -29.56 3.22
C ASN A 75 -7.52 -31.00 2.75
N ARG A 76 -6.29 -31.41 2.42
CA ARG A 76 -5.96 -32.82 2.18
C ARG A 76 -5.40 -33.42 3.47
N THR A 77 -5.99 -34.54 3.87
CA THR A 77 -5.63 -35.29 5.06
C THR A 77 -4.18 -35.77 5.02
N SER A 78 -3.57 -35.68 6.20
CA SER A 78 -2.24 -36.08 6.65
C SER A 78 -1.52 -37.17 5.85
N GLY A 79 -0.50 -36.75 5.10
CA GLY A 79 0.64 -37.56 4.66
C GLY A 79 1.90 -36.70 4.77
N HIS A 80 3.01 -37.29 5.20
CA HIS A 80 4.21 -36.64 5.76
C HIS A 80 5.06 -35.76 4.79
N HIS A 81 4.47 -35.26 3.70
CA HIS A 81 5.06 -34.28 2.79
C HIS A 81 3.96 -33.31 2.33
N SER A 82 3.81 -32.20 3.06
CA SER A 82 2.84 -31.14 2.75
C SER A 82 3.34 -30.28 1.59
N SER A 83 2.95 -30.64 0.36
CA SER A 83 2.93 -29.74 -0.81
C SER A 83 1.73 -28.78 -0.72
N PRO A 84 1.72 -27.60 -1.38
CA PRO A 84 0.77 -26.52 -1.09
C PRO A 84 -0.70 -26.91 -1.28
N ARG A 85 -1.56 -26.36 -0.41
CA ARG A 85 -3.03 -26.46 -0.47
C ARG A 85 -3.54 -26.24 -1.90
N GLN A 86 -4.31 -27.19 -2.45
CA GLN A 86 -5.01 -27.00 -3.71
C GLN A 86 -6.10 -25.92 -3.52
N VAL A 87 -6.00 -24.82 -4.26
CA VAL A 87 -6.91 -23.67 -4.17
C VAL A 87 -7.95 -23.76 -5.29
N ILE A 88 -9.23 -23.67 -4.93
CA ILE A 88 -10.29 -23.40 -5.91
C ILE A 88 -10.48 -21.89 -5.97
N ALA A 89 -10.31 -21.30 -7.16
CA ALA A 89 -10.52 -19.87 -7.39
C ALA A 89 -11.71 -19.65 -8.32
N VAL A 90 -12.74 -18.95 -7.85
CA VAL A 90 -13.91 -18.58 -8.65
C VAL A 90 -13.85 -17.09 -8.98
N PRO A 91 -13.85 -16.69 -10.27
CA PRO A 91 -13.78 -15.28 -10.65
C PRO A 91 -15.06 -14.54 -10.28
N MET A 92 -14.91 -13.35 -9.69
CA MET A 92 -16.00 -12.37 -9.61
C MET A 92 -16.17 -11.72 -10.99
N GLN A 93 -17.25 -12.05 -11.67
CA GLN A 93 -17.48 -11.59 -13.05
C GLN A 93 -17.58 -10.06 -13.10
N GLY A 94 -16.73 -9.45 -13.94
CA GLY A 94 -16.77 -8.01 -14.22
C GLY A 94 -15.96 -7.12 -13.27
N VAL A 95 -15.34 -7.65 -12.21
CA VAL A 95 -14.49 -6.88 -11.29
C VAL A 95 -13.03 -6.94 -11.75
N VAL A 96 -12.53 -5.84 -12.33
CA VAL A 96 -11.15 -5.73 -12.79
C VAL A 96 -10.52 -4.48 -12.19
N VAL A 97 -9.40 -4.65 -11.50
CA VAL A 97 -8.63 -3.57 -10.87
C VAL A 97 -7.39 -3.31 -11.71
N ASN A 98 -7.22 -2.06 -12.14
CA ASN A 98 -6.04 -1.63 -12.87
C ASN A 98 -5.14 -0.79 -11.97
N ILE A 99 -3.92 -1.28 -11.74
CA ILE A 99 -2.90 -0.62 -10.92
C ILE A 99 -1.86 -0.08 -11.89
N ASN A 100 -1.80 1.25 -12.06
CA ASN A 100 -1.07 1.90 -13.15
C ASN A 100 0.30 2.48 -12.75
N GLY A 101 0.64 2.50 -11.46
CA GLY A 101 1.93 3.04 -11.01
C GLY A 101 2.31 2.64 -9.59
N MET A 102 3.56 2.90 -9.23
CA MET A 102 4.10 2.61 -7.89
C MET A 102 3.71 3.71 -6.90
N GLY A 103 3.55 3.34 -5.62
CA GLY A 103 3.23 4.28 -4.55
C GLY A 103 1.77 4.74 -4.48
N ALA A 104 0.91 4.27 -5.40
CA ALA A 104 -0.53 4.49 -5.34
C ALA A 104 -1.20 3.56 -4.33
N VAL A 105 -2.26 4.06 -3.69
CA VAL A 105 -3.12 3.25 -2.80
C VAL A 105 -4.52 3.19 -3.39
N TYR A 106 -4.98 1.97 -3.65
CA TYR A 106 -6.29 1.69 -4.21
C TYR A 106 -7.19 1.05 -3.15
N SER A 107 -8.41 1.56 -3.02
CA SER A 107 -9.46 0.96 -2.20
C SER A 107 -10.54 0.40 -3.14
N LEU A 108 -10.76 -0.91 -3.06
CA LEU A 108 -11.82 -1.58 -3.81
C LEU A 108 -13.01 -1.79 -2.89
N THR A 109 -14.16 -1.23 -3.26
CA THR A 109 -15.43 -1.50 -2.60
C THR A 109 -16.30 -2.37 -3.49
N ILE A 110 -16.96 -3.36 -2.90
CA ILE A 110 -17.86 -4.28 -3.59
C ILE A 110 -19.18 -4.25 -2.82
N GLN A 111 -20.27 -3.91 -3.51
CA GLN A 111 -21.61 -3.86 -2.95
C GLN A 111 -22.57 -4.70 -3.81
N PRO A 112 -23.46 -5.49 -3.18
CA PRO A 112 -24.54 -6.14 -3.93
C PRO A 112 -25.49 -5.08 -4.50
N ALA A 113 -25.78 -5.13 -5.80
CA ALA A 113 -26.82 -4.28 -6.37
C ALA A 113 -28.19 -4.67 -5.79
N ASN A 114 -28.97 -3.68 -5.40
CA ASN A 114 -30.32 -3.82 -4.84
C ASN A 114 -31.42 -3.98 -5.91
N GLU A 115 -31.10 -4.56 -7.07
CA GLU A 115 -32.07 -4.78 -8.16
C GLU A 115 -32.57 -6.23 -8.15
N ALA A 116 -33.77 -6.43 -7.60
CA ALA A 116 -34.38 -7.73 -7.34
C ALA A 116 -35.04 -8.41 -8.56
N SER A 117 -34.47 -8.36 -9.78
CA SER A 117 -35.15 -8.99 -10.94
C SER A 117 -34.34 -9.31 -12.20
N THR A 118 -33.01 -9.50 -12.15
CA THR A 118 -32.31 -10.12 -13.29
C THR A 118 -31.40 -11.24 -12.82
N GLN A 119 -31.45 -12.41 -13.48
CA GLN A 119 -30.74 -13.64 -13.11
C GLN A 119 -29.20 -13.57 -13.08
N HIS A 120 -28.62 -12.38 -13.27
CA HIS A 120 -27.24 -12.09 -12.91
C HIS A 120 -27.23 -11.01 -11.83
N GLU A 121 -26.92 -11.41 -10.60
CA GLU A 121 -26.68 -10.49 -9.48
C GLU A 121 -25.50 -9.58 -9.87
N LYS A 122 -25.82 -8.36 -10.30
CA LYS A 122 -24.81 -7.41 -10.76
C LYS A 122 -24.06 -6.90 -9.52
N LEU A 123 -22.80 -7.28 -9.38
CA LEU A 123 -21.93 -6.69 -8.36
C LEU A 123 -21.59 -5.26 -8.78
N MET A 124 -21.92 -4.29 -7.93
CA MET A 124 -21.41 -2.93 -8.09
C MET A 124 -20.04 -2.87 -7.43
N TRP A 125 -19.02 -2.58 -8.22
CA TRP A 125 -17.67 -2.39 -7.73
C TRP A 125 -17.21 -0.98 -8.03
N ASN A 126 -16.48 -0.38 -7.10
CA ASN A 126 -15.85 0.90 -7.31
C ASN A 126 -14.41 0.83 -6.81
N VAL A 127 -13.47 1.28 -7.65
CA VAL A 127 -12.07 1.42 -7.26
C VAL A 127 -11.82 2.89 -7.01
N HIS A 128 -11.59 3.24 -5.75
CA HIS A 128 -11.23 4.59 -5.35
C HIS A 128 -9.71 4.67 -5.16
N THR A 129 -9.08 5.61 -5.85
CA THR A 129 -7.67 5.95 -5.63
C THR A 129 -7.57 6.85 -4.41
N VAL A 130 -7.07 6.31 -3.31
CA VAL A 130 -6.84 7.06 -2.06
C VAL A 130 -5.62 7.96 -2.21
N VAL A 131 -4.57 7.43 -2.86
CA VAL A 131 -3.35 8.15 -3.19
C VAL A 131 -3.03 7.91 -4.67
N PRO A 132 -2.87 8.96 -5.48
CA PRO A 132 -2.50 8.80 -6.89
C PRO A 132 -1.10 8.19 -7.02
N ALA A 133 -0.83 7.58 -8.18
CA ALA A 133 0.51 7.08 -8.46
C ALA A 133 1.51 8.24 -8.51
N ASN A 134 2.70 8.00 -7.97
CA ASN A 134 3.78 8.97 -8.05
C ASN A 134 4.52 8.81 -9.38
N ASP A 135 4.61 9.89 -10.14
CA ASP A 135 5.32 9.93 -11.42
C ASP A 135 6.79 10.34 -11.25
N VAL A 136 7.16 10.93 -10.10
CA VAL A 136 8.52 11.45 -9.86
C VAL A 136 9.37 10.40 -9.16
N SER A 137 10.50 10.04 -9.76
CA SER A 137 11.45 9.13 -9.14
C SER A 137 12.01 9.71 -7.83
N ILE A 138 12.07 8.89 -6.78
CA ILE A 138 12.71 9.22 -5.49
C ILE A 138 14.17 9.65 -5.68
N LEU A 139 14.82 9.19 -6.76
CA LEU A 139 16.19 9.56 -7.12
C LEU A 139 16.36 11.05 -7.38
N TRP A 140 15.29 11.79 -7.71
CA TRP A 140 15.36 13.23 -7.93
C TRP A 140 15.59 14.04 -6.65
N GLN A 141 15.36 13.45 -5.47
CA GLN A 141 15.68 14.08 -4.20
C GLN A 141 17.18 14.02 -3.88
N VAL A 142 17.92 13.08 -4.48
CA VAL A 142 19.35 12.87 -4.20
C VAL A 142 20.20 14.11 -4.54
N PRO A 143 20.06 14.76 -5.71
CA PRO A 143 20.79 15.99 -6.01
C PRO A 143 20.55 17.10 -5.00
N GLN A 144 19.32 17.27 -4.52
CA GLN A 144 18.97 18.29 -3.54
C GLN A 144 19.68 18.03 -2.20
N TYR A 145 19.66 16.79 -1.72
CA TYR A 145 20.38 16.41 -0.49
C TYR A 145 21.89 16.58 -0.61
N ILE A 146 22.48 16.27 -1.76
CA ILE A 146 23.92 16.47 -1.98
C ILE A 146 24.28 17.96 -1.93
N ILE A 147 23.50 18.82 -2.60
CA ILE A 147 23.79 20.25 -2.65
C ILE A 147 23.64 20.89 -1.26
N ILE A 148 22.56 20.60 -0.53
CA ILE A 148 22.35 21.20 0.79
C ILE A 148 23.38 20.72 1.81
N THR A 149 23.74 19.43 1.80
CA THR A 149 24.76 18.89 2.73
C THR A 149 26.15 19.43 2.41
N ALA A 150 26.50 19.59 1.13
CA ALA A 150 27.75 20.25 0.75
C ALA A 150 27.79 21.71 1.21
N ALA A 151 26.69 22.45 1.05
CA ALA A 151 26.58 23.83 1.53
C ALA A 151 26.68 23.91 3.06
N GLU A 152 26.03 22.99 3.78
CA GLU A 152 26.08 22.91 5.24
C GLU A 152 27.51 22.67 5.74
N ILE A 153 28.23 21.70 5.16
CA ILE A 153 29.61 21.39 5.55
C ILE A 153 30.52 22.59 5.30
N LEU A 154 30.39 23.23 4.13
CA LEU A 154 31.22 24.37 3.76
C LEU A 154 30.95 25.58 4.66
N ILE A 155 29.70 25.93 4.91
CA ILE A 155 29.38 27.12 5.71
C ILE A 155 29.57 26.86 7.20
N SER A 156 29.13 25.70 7.70
CA SER A 156 29.09 25.43 9.13
C SER A 156 30.45 25.10 9.72
N ILE A 157 31.22 24.20 9.10
CA ILE A 157 32.53 23.81 9.63
C ILE A 157 33.56 24.91 9.39
N THR A 158 33.68 25.39 8.15
CA THR A 158 34.72 26.39 7.84
C THR A 158 34.41 27.77 8.43
N GLY A 159 33.13 28.14 8.51
CA GLY A 159 32.70 29.41 9.11
C GLY A 159 32.98 29.45 10.61
N LEU A 160 32.71 28.35 11.31
CA LEU A 160 33.00 28.25 12.75
C LEU A 160 34.51 28.22 13.02
N GLU A 161 35.28 27.51 12.19
CA GLU A 161 36.74 27.45 12.30
C GLU A 161 37.38 28.83 12.09
N PHE A 162 36.93 29.57 11.08
CA PHE A 162 37.38 30.95 10.85
C PHE A 162 36.98 31.88 11.99
N ALA A 163 35.73 31.80 12.47
CA ALA A 163 35.24 32.61 13.58
C ALA A 163 36.04 32.35 14.88
N TYR A 164 36.40 31.10 15.15
CA TYR A 164 37.27 30.75 16.28
C TYR A 164 38.72 31.15 16.11
N SER A 165 39.26 31.14 14.90
CA SER A 165 40.62 31.61 14.62
C SER A 165 40.76 33.12 14.86
N GLN A 166 39.68 33.88 14.68
CA GLN A 166 39.68 35.34 14.87
C GLN A 166 39.19 35.77 16.26
N ALA A 167 38.61 34.86 17.04
CA ALA A 167 38.10 35.17 18.37
C ALA A 167 39.20 35.19 19.44
N ALA A 168 39.17 36.20 20.31
CA ALA A 168 40.01 36.25 21.50
C ALA A 168 39.79 35.00 22.38
N PRO A 169 40.82 34.49 23.11
CA PRO A 169 40.74 33.22 23.83
C PRO A 169 39.58 33.10 24.83
N ALA A 170 39.16 34.22 25.43
CA ALA A 170 38.07 34.28 26.40
C ALA A 170 36.66 34.34 25.77
N LEU A 171 36.54 34.60 24.45
CA LEU A 171 35.25 34.84 23.77
C LEU A 171 34.76 33.66 22.93
N LYS A 172 35.50 32.56 22.87
CA LYS A 172 35.13 31.39 22.06
C LYS A 172 33.74 30.83 22.41
N SER A 173 33.39 30.78 23.70
CA SER A 173 32.05 30.36 24.14
C SER A 173 30.94 31.28 23.63
N VAL A 174 31.19 32.60 23.57
CA VAL A 174 30.20 33.58 23.07
C VAL A 174 30.00 33.42 21.56
N VAL A 175 31.07 33.16 20.80
CA VAL A 175 30.98 32.89 19.36
C VAL A 175 30.16 31.62 19.08
N GLN A 176 30.36 30.56 19.86
CA GLN A 176 29.52 29.36 19.76
C GLN A 176 28.05 29.64 20.06
N ALA A 177 27.78 30.44 21.10
CA ALA A 177 26.42 30.79 21.48
C ALA A 177 25.71 31.61 20.39
N ILE A 178 26.41 32.56 19.76
CA ILE A 178 25.89 33.33 18.62
C ILE A 178 25.67 32.42 17.41
N TRP A 179 26.56 31.45 17.16
CA TRP A 179 26.37 30.49 16.08
C TRP A 179 25.10 29.66 16.29
N LEU A 180 24.90 29.10 17.49
CA LEU A 180 23.68 28.36 17.84
C LEU A 180 22.41 29.22 17.77
N LEU A 181 22.50 30.52 18.07
CA LEU A 181 21.39 31.46 17.92
C LEU A 181 20.93 31.55 16.45
N THR A 182 21.86 31.55 15.49
CA THR A 182 21.49 31.57 14.07
C THR A 182 20.76 30.31 13.61
N VAL A 183 21.15 29.15 14.14
CA VAL A 183 20.44 27.88 13.90
C VAL A 183 19.02 27.96 14.45
N ALA A 184 18.86 28.45 15.68
CA ALA A 184 17.54 28.62 16.29
C ALA A 184 16.64 29.58 15.50
N PHE A 185 17.19 30.65 14.91
CA PHE A 185 16.44 31.52 14.00
C PHE A 185 16.01 30.81 12.72
N GLY A 186 16.86 29.94 12.15
CA GLY A 186 16.51 29.10 11.01
C GLY A 186 15.34 28.17 11.31
N ASP A 187 15.38 27.51 12.47
CA ASP A 187 14.31 26.61 12.92
C ASP A 187 12.98 27.35 13.14
N ILE A 188 13.03 28.57 13.70
CA ILE A 188 11.84 29.41 13.86
C ILE A 188 11.19 29.71 12.51
N ILE A 189 11.97 30.00 11.46
CA ILE A 189 11.43 30.27 10.12
C ILE A 189 10.70 29.05 9.57
N ILE A 190 11.26 27.84 9.75
CA ILE A 190 10.63 26.59 9.32
C ILE A 190 9.25 26.43 9.99
N ILE A 191 9.19 26.63 11.30
CA ILE A 191 7.94 26.52 12.06
C ILE A 191 6.88 27.52 11.55
N ILE A 192 7.28 28.77 11.27
CA ILE A 192 6.36 29.78 10.75
C ILE A 192 5.79 29.37 9.38
N ILE A 193 6.63 28.80 8.51
CA ILE A 193 6.19 28.35 7.17
C ILE A 193 5.28 27.13 7.27
N GLU A 194 5.55 26.19 8.18
CA GLU A 194 4.72 24.98 8.35
C GLU A 194 3.34 25.29 8.94
N VAL A 195 3.25 26.26 9.85
CA VAL A 195 2.00 26.67 10.50
C VAL A 195 1.08 27.48 9.59
N LEU A 196 1.62 28.09 8.53
CA LEU A 196 0.91 29.03 7.65
C LEU A 196 0.32 28.34 6.41
#